data_AF-A0A1J0GJJ9-F1
#
_entry.id   AF-A0A1J0GJJ9-F1
#
_cell.length_a   1.000
_cell.length_b   1.000
_cell.length_c   1.000
_cell.angle_alpha   90.00
_cell.angle_beta   90.00
_cell.angle_gamma   90.00
#
_symmetry.space_group_name_H-M   'P 1'
#
loop_
_entity.id
_entity.type
_entity.pdbx_description
1 polymer ?
#
loop_
_entity_poly.entity_id
_entity_poly.type
_entity_poly.pdbx_seq_one_letter_code
_entity_poly.pdbx_strand_id
1 'polypeptide(L)'
;MVIIYAINTYKDLCIEIDIANMNISRLKNEKKSLEGLLKAPGELKAQTYSDMPHGSMNFTTLERVIPSINKLEVRLEREELMLKGMLEQKELMNIKLKSLTGIEYKIVKLKDVDDLNYIQISQRLNISKSKVERTMAKIKKERKLKNK
;
A
#
# COMPACT_ATOMS: atom_id res chain seq x y z
N MET A 1 -24.51 12.14 2.01
CA MET A 1 -23.29 12.81 2.53
C MET A 1 -22.26 11.84 3.14
N VAL A 2 -22.66 10.84 3.94
CA VAL A 2 -21.77 9.83 4.58
C VAL A 2 -21.11 8.87 3.56
N ILE A 3 -21.82 8.51 2.49
CA ILE A 3 -21.37 7.55 1.47
C ILE A 3 -20.08 7.98 0.75
N ILE A 4 -20.00 9.25 0.35
CA ILE A 4 -18.83 9.76 -0.41
C ILE A 4 -17.58 9.73 0.46
N TYR A 5 -17.72 10.14 1.73
CA TYR A 5 -16.63 10.11 2.69
C TYR A 5 -16.13 8.68 2.91
N ALA A 6 -17.03 7.72 3.17
CA ALA A 6 -16.68 6.32 3.39
C ALA A 6 -15.93 5.69 2.20
N ILE A 7 -16.30 6.06 0.96
CA ILE A 7 -15.64 5.57 -0.26
C ILE A 7 -14.26 6.21 -0.44
N ASN A 8 -14.12 7.50 -0.15
CA ASN A 8 -12.82 8.17 -0.23
C ASN A 8 -11.85 7.58 0.80
N THR A 9 -12.26 7.46 2.07
CA THR A 9 -11.43 6.84 3.11
C THR A 9 -11.01 5.41 2.75
N TYR A 10 -11.89 4.64 2.10
CA TYR A 10 -11.55 3.30 1.62
C TYR A 10 -10.49 3.33 0.51
N LYS A 11 -10.57 4.30 -0.40
CA LYS A 11 -9.55 4.50 -1.45
C LYS A 11 -8.23 4.92 -0.86
N ASP A 12 -8.23 5.85 0.07
CA ASP A 12 -7.03 6.33 0.76
C ASP A 12 -6.34 5.15 1.46
N LEU A 13 -7.11 4.30 2.17
CA LEU A 13 -6.59 3.09 2.79
C LEU A 13 -6.01 2.09 1.78
N CYS A 14 -6.64 1.91 0.61
CA CYS A 14 -6.07 1.07 -0.45
C CYS A 14 -4.72 1.62 -0.96
N ILE A 15 -4.62 2.94 -1.14
CA ILE A 15 -3.37 3.60 -1.54
C ILE A 15 -2.29 3.42 -0.47
N GLU A 16 -2.64 3.59 0.81
CA GLU A 16 -1.72 3.37 1.92
C GLU A 16 -1.20 1.92 1.98
N ILE A 17 -2.07 0.94 1.72
CA ILE A 17 -1.70 -0.49 1.60
C ILE A 17 -0.71 -0.70 0.46
N ASP A 18 -0.94 -0.09 -0.70
CA ASP A 18 -0.03 -0.22 -1.85
C ASP A 18 1.35 0.38 -1.53
N ILE A 19 1.38 1.55 -0.89
CA ILE A 19 2.62 2.18 -0.42
C ILE A 19 3.35 1.29 0.60
N ALA A 20 2.63 0.72 1.57
CA ALA A 20 3.19 -0.18 2.57
C ALA A 20 3.82 -1.43 1.92
N ASN A 21 3.13 -2.03 0.94
CA ASN A 21 3.67 -3.17 0.18
C ASN A 21 4.95 -2.81 -0.60
N MET A 22 5.00 -1.62 -1.21
CA MET A 22 6.21 -1.13 -1.89
C MET A 22 7.35 -0.94 -0.90
N ASN A 23 7.08 -0.40 0.29
CA ASN A 23 8.07 -0.22 1.34
C ASN A 23 8.63 -1.56 1.85
N ILE A 24 7.77 -2.53 2.12
CA ILE A 24 8.19 -3.89 2.53
C ILE A 24 9.06 -4.52 1.45
N SER A 25 8.66 -4.41 0.18
CA SER A 25 9.42 -4.95 -0.95
C SER A 25 10.81 -4.31 -1.05
N ARG A 26 10.90 -2.99 -0.87
CA ARG A 26 12.17 -2.26 -0.83
C ARG A 26 13.07 -2.73 0.32
N LEU A 27 12.53 -2.86 1.53
CA LEU A 27 13.28 -3.33 2.69
C LEU A 27 13.78 -4.77 2.53
N LYS A 28 12.96 -5.66 1.91
CA LYS A 28 13.37 -7.03 1.58
C LYS A 28 14.53 -7.05 0.59
N ASN A 29 14.48 -6.20 -0.44
CA ASN A 29 15.57 -6.08 -1.41
C ASN A 29 16.85 -5.55 -0.77
N GLU A 30 16.76 -4.54 0.10
CA GLU A 30 17.89 -4.00 0.84
C GLU A 30 18.55 -5.05 1.75
N LYS A 31 17.74 -5.81 2.50
CA LYS A 31 18.22 -6.93 3.31
C LYS A 31 18.93 -7.97 2.43
N LYS A 32 18.33 -8.36 1.30
CA LYS A 32 18.93 -9.32 0.37
C LYS A 32 20.27 -8.85 -0.19
N SER A 33 20.42 -7.56 -0.48
CA SER A 33 21.70 -6.98 -0.90
C SER A 33 22.77 -7.11 0.18
N LEU A 34 22.44 -6.79 1.44
CA LEU A 34 23.36 -6.94 2.57
C LEU A 34 23.73 -8.40 2.86
N GLU A 35 22.77 -9.32 2.76
CA GLU A 35 23.03 -10.76 2.86
C GLU A 35 23.90 -11.28 1.70
N GLY A 36 23.77 -10.69 0.51
CA GLY A 36 24.64 -10.97 -0.64
C GLY A 36 26.10 -10.64 -0.34
N LEU A 37 26.36 -9.52 0.35
CA LEU A 37 27.70 -9.15 0.79
C LEU A 37 28.28 -10.18 1.77
N LEU A 38 27.45 -10.77 2.66
CA LEU A 38 27.87 -11.84 3.57
C LEU A 38 28.31 -13.13 2.87
N LYS A 39 27.76 -13.41 1.67
CA LYS A 39 28.00 -14.64 0.91
C LYS A 39 29.11 -14.52 -0.13
N ALA A 40 29.60 -13.31 -0.40
CA ALA A 40 30.66 -13.07 -1.38
C ALA A 40 32.04 -13.47 -0.82
N PRO A 41 32.76 -14.41 -1.47
CA PRO A 41 34.10 -14.78 -1.05
C PRO A 41 35.09 -13.67 -1.47
N GLY A 42 35.34 -12.68 -0.60
CA GLY A 42 36.47 -11.76 -0.84
C GLY A 42 36.49 -10.41 -0.10
N GLU A 43 35.36 -9.82 0.29
CA GLU A 43 35.35 -8.39 0.71
C GLU A 43 35.08 -8.14 2.20
N LEU A 44 34.68 -9.15 2.96
CA LEU A 44 34.42 -9.02 4.39
C LEU A 44 35.62 -9.48 5.21
N LYS A 45 36.60 -8.59 5.38
CA LYS A 45 37.67 -8.80 6.36
C LYS A 45 37.16 -8.44 7.76
N ALA A 46 37.29 -9.35 8.72
CA ALA A 46 37.28 -8.99 10.14
C ALA A 46 38.44 -7.99 10.37
N GLN A 47 38.22 -6.94 11.17
CA GLN A 47 39.29 -5.97 11.47
C GLN A 47 40.42 -6.66 12.24
N THR A 48 41.50 -7.01 11.56
CA THR A 48 42.81 -7.19 12.20
C THR A 48 43.42 -5.81 12.38
N TYR A 49 43.54 -5.34 13.63
CA TYR A 49 44.18 -4.07 14.04
C TYR A 49 45.71 -4.05 13.82
N SER A 50 46.25 -4.84 12.88
CA SER A 50 47.71 -4.98 12.69
C SER A 50 48.25 -4.20 11.50
N ASP A 51 47.44 -3.87 10.48
CA ASP A 51 47.96 -3.22 9.26
C ASP A 51 46.99 -2.16 8.74
N MET A 52 47.43 -0.90 8.77
CA MET A 52 46.69 0.25 8.25
C MET A 52 46.87 0.33 6.72
N PRO A 53 45.81 0.26 5.88
CA PRO A 53 45.97 0.44 4.45
C PRO A 53 45.74 1.89 4.01
N HIS A 54 46.72 2.43 3.27
CA HIS A 54 46.58 3.64 2.48
C HIS A 54 45.69 3.36 1.25
N GLY A 55 44.41 3.68 1.34
CA GLY A 55 43.51 3.63 0.18
C GLY A 55 42.04 3.71 0.60
N SER A 56 41.30 4.64 0.01
CA SER A 56 39.85 4.81 0.17
C SER A 56 39.07 3.63 -0.45
N MET A 57 39.23 2.43 0.07
CA MET A 57 38.26 1.36 -0.14
C MET A 57 37.25 1.41 1.00
N ASN A 58 35.98 1.64 0.66
CA ASN A 58 34.85 1.53 1.59
C ASN A 58 34.64 0.06 1.98
N PHE A 59 35.54 -0.49 2.79
CA PHE A 59 35.35 -1.80 3.39
C PHE A 59 34.20 -1.72 4.39
N THR A 60 33.04 -2.24 4.01
CA THR A 60 31.94 -2.42 4.97
C THR A 60 32.31 -3.64 5.82
N THR A 61 32.62 -3.44 7.10
CA THR A 61 33.02 -4.54 7.99
C THR A 61 31.82 -5.40 8.39
N LEU A 62 32.04 -6.69 8.65
CA LEU A 62 31.01 -7.62 9.18
C LEU A 62 30.28 -7.04 10.40
N GLU A 63 31.02 -6.35 11.27
CA GLU A 63 30.51 -5.65 12.45
C GLU A 63 29.50 -4.55 12.14
N ARG A 64 29.51 -4.00 10.92
CA ARG A 64 28.53 -3.01 10.45
C ARG A 64 27.36 -3.66 9.69
N VAL A 65 27.62 -4.75 8.97
CA VAL A 65 26.59 -5.44 8.17
C VAL A 65 25.55 -6.14 9.06
N ILE A 66 25.99 -6.89 10.06
CA ILE A 66 25.10 -7.68 10.92
C ILE A 66 24.10 -6.79 11.69
N PRO A 67 24.53 -5.71 12.39
CA PRO A 67 23.57 -4.82 13.05
C PRO A 67 22.62 -4.11 12.09
N SER A 68 23.05 -3.86 10.85
CA SER A 68 22.21 -3.25 9.82
C SER A 68 21.12 -4.21 9.34
N ILE A 69 21.44 -5.49 9.16
CA ILE A 69 20.46 -6.53 8.86
C ILE A 69 19.44 -6.66 10.00
N ASN A 70 19.89 -6.74 11.25
CA ASN A 70 18.98 -6.85 12.40
C ASN A 70 18.04 -5.63 12.50
N LYS A 71 18.53 -4.41 12.21
CA LYS A 71 17.68 -3.21 12.15
C LYS A 71 16.64 -3.30 11.04
N LEU A 72 17.00 -3.84 9.88
CA LEU A 72 16.05 -4.05 8.78
C LEU A 72 15.00 -5.10 9.13
N GLU A 73 15.36 -6.16 9.86
CA GLU A 73 14.40 -7.18 10.32
C GLU A 73 13.36 -6.60 11.28
N VAL A 74 13.79 -5.87 12.30
CA VAL A 74 12.87 -5.21 13.24
C VAL A 74 11.95 -4.22 12.50
N ARG A 75 12.48 -3.51 11.50
CA ARG A 75 11.69 -2.61 10.67
C ARG A 75 10.69 -3.36 9.80
N LEU A 76 11.12 -4.45 9.16
CA LEU A 76 10.26 -5.30 8.35
C LEU A 76 9.10 -5.87 9.16
N GLU A 77 9.38 -6.40 10.36
CA GLU A 77 8.36 -6.93 11.25
C GLU A 77 7.31 -5.87 11.61
N ARG A 78 7.76 -4.64 11.91
CA ARG A 78 6.86 -3.52 12.21
C ARG A 78 5.99 -3.14 11.01
N GLU A 79 6.57 -3.03 9.82
CA GLU A 79 5.84 -2.68 8.59
C GLU A 79 4.84 -3.78 8.21
N GLU A 80 5.21 -5.06 8.34
CA GLU A 80 4.32 -6.19 8.09
C GLU A 80 3.14 -6.24 9.09
N LEU A 81 3.40 -5.93 10.38
CA LEU A 81 2.35 -5.81 11.38
C LEU A 81 1.39 -4.65 11.08
N MET A 82 1.92 -3.50 10.67
CA MET A 82 1.12 -2.34 10.28
C MET A 82 0.26 -2.65 9.04
N LEU A 83 0.85 -3.28 8.03
CA LEU A 83 0.13 -3.73 6.84
C LEU A 83 -1.02 -4.69 7.20
N LYS A 84 -0.77 -5.64 8.10
CA LYS A 84 -1.82 -6.55 8.58
C LYS A 84 -3.00 -5.78 9.19
N GLY A 85 -2.71 -4.80 10.05
CA GLY A 85 -3.75 -3.94 10.63
C GLY A 85 -4.54 -3.16 9.58
N MET A 86 -3.86 -2.63 8.55
CA MET A 86 -4.52 -1.95 7.42
C MET A 86 -5.42 -2.89 6.62
N LEU A 87 -4.99 -4.13 6.38
CA LEU A 87 -5.78 -5.13 5.67
C LEU A 87 -7.04 -5.54 6.46
N GLU A 88 -6.91 -5.72 7.78
CA GLU A 88 -8.06 -5.97 8.67
C GLU A 88 -9.04 -4.80 8.65
N GLN A 89 -8.54 -3.56 8.74
CA GLN A 89 -9.36 -2.36 8.62
C GLN A 89 -10.06 -2.26 7.26
N LYS A 90 -9.36 -2.62 6.18
CA LYS A 90 -9.94 -2.64 4.83
C LYS A 90 -11.09 -3.64 4.73
N GLU A 91 -10.96 -4.83 5.29
CA GLU A 91 -12.06 -5.81 5.33
C GLU A 91 -13.24 -5.31 6.15
N LEU A 92 -13.00 -4.74 7.33
CA LEU A 92 -14.06 -4.14 8.15
C LEU A 92 -14.78 -3.00 7.42
N MET A 93 -14.03 -2.14 6.74
CA MET A 93 -14.60 -1.08 5.91
C MET A 93 -15.39 -1.66 4.74
N ASN A 94 -14.91 -2.71 4.09
CA ASN A 94 -15.61 -3.37 2.98
C ASN A 94 -16.94 -3.98 3.44
N ILE A 95 -16.99 -4.59 4.63
CA ILE A 95 -18.22 -5.11 5.24
C ILE A 95 -19.20 -3.96 5.51
N LYS A 96 -18.75 -2.88 6.16
CA LYS A 96 -19.57 -1.69 6.42
C LYS A 96 -20.08 -1.07 5.13
N LEU A 97 -19.23 -0.98 4.11
CA LEU A 97 -19.56 -0.52 2.78
C LEU A 97 -20.65 -1.41 2.16
N LYS A 98 -20.51 -2.74 2.18
CA LYS A 98 -21.55 -3.68 1.69
C LYS A 98 -22.90 -3.51 2.42
N SER A 99 -22.89 -3.10 3.69
CA SER A 99 -24.13 -2.87 4.46
C SER A 99 -24.86 -1.57 4.11
N LEU A 100 -24.23 -0.65 3.38
CA LEU A 100 -24.87 0.60 2.98
C LEU A 100 -25.96 0.34 1.93
N THR A 101 -27.20 0.67 2.29
CA THR A 101 -28.38 0.50 1.43
C THR A 101 -28.61 1.75 0.58
N GLY A 102 -28.76 1.57 -0.73
CA GLY A 102 -29.15 2.64 -1.65
C GLY A 102 -28.64 2.43 -3.07
N ILE A 103 -29.44 2.81 -4.08
CA ILE A 103 -29.03 2.68 -5.49
C ILE A 103 -27.78 3.53 -5.78
N GLU A 104 -27.70 4.73 -5.19
CA GLU A 104 -26.59 5.66 -5.35
C GLU A 104 -25.29 5.05 -4.80
N TYR A 105 -25.35 4.45 -3.60
CA TYR A 105 -24.22 3.76 -3.00
C TYR A 105 -23.71 2.60 -3.88
N LYS A 106 -24.63 1.73 -4.34
CA LYS A 106 -24.29 0.59 -5.18
C LYS A 106 -23.62 1.02 -6.48
N ILE A 107 -24.12 2.09 -7.10
CA ILE A 107 -23.53 2.65 -8.32
C ILE A 107 -22.11 3.16 -8.06
N VAL A 108 -21.89 3.96 -7.01
CA VAL A 108 -20.55 4.50 -6.72
C VAL A 108 -19.59 3.38 -6.36
N LYS A 109 -19.98 2.42 -5.53
CA LYS A 109 -19.13 1.28 -5.20
C LYS A 109 -18.68 0.54 -6.47
N LEU A 110 -19.62 0.13 -7.32
CA LEU A 110 -19.29 -0.60 -8.54
C LEU A 110 -18.42 0.23 -9.50
N LYS A 111 -18.60 1.56 -9.53
CA LYS A 111 -17.86 2.46 -10.42
C LYS A 111 -16.46 2.78 -9.92
N ASP A 112 -16.35 3.09 -8.63
CA ASP A 112 -15.17 3.72 -8.02
C ASP A 112 -14.30 2.71 -7.26
N VAL A 113 -14.86 1.57 -6.84
CA VAL A 113 -14.13 0.50 -6.13
C VAL A 113 -13.90 -0.70 -7.05
N ASP A 114 -14.93 -1.15 -7.76
CA ASP A 114 -14.83 -2.32 -8.64
C ASP A 114 -14.47 -1.96 -10.09
N ASP A 115 -14.21 -0.67 -10.36
CA ASP A 115 -13.83 -0.09 -11.66
C ASP A 115 -14.70 -0.46 -12.87
N LEU A 116 -15.96 -0.83 -12.65
CA LEU A 116 -16.88 -1.20 -13.72
C LEU A 116 -17.28 0.00 -14.57
N ASN A 117 -17.67 -0.25 -15.82
CA ASN A 117 -18.24 0.75 -16.71
C ASN A 117 -19.76 0.90 -16.48
N TYR A 118 -20.37 1.98 -16.98
CA TYR A 118 -21.80 2.24 -16.75
C TYR A 118 -22.72 1.16 -17.32
N ILE A 119 -22.31 0.49 -18.40
CA ILE A 119 -23.08 -0.61 -19.01
C ILE A 119 -23.08 -1.81 -18.06
N GLN A 120 -21.92 -2.23 -17.57
CA GLN A 120 -21.77 -3.31 -16.60
C GLN A 120 -22.55 -3.01 -15.30
N ILE A 121 -22.51 -1.77 -14.82
CA ILE A 121 -23.28 -1.34 -13.65
C ILE A 121 -24.79 -1.44 -13.93
N SER A 122 -25.23 -0.98 -15.10
CA SER A 122 -26.64 -1.04 -15.49
C SER A 122 -27.17 -2.47 -15.55
N GLN A 123 -26.38 -3.40 -16.09
CA GLN A 123 -26.69 -4.83 -16.13
C GLN A 123 -26.71 -5.44 -14.73
N ARG A 124 -25.71 -5.16 -13.91
CA ARG A 124 -25.57 -5.75 -12.57
C ARG A 124 -26.61 -5.27 -11.58
N LEU A 125 -27.08 -4.03 -11.73
CA LEU A 125 -28.11 -3.44 -10.87
C LEU A 125 -29.52 -3.50 -11.48
N ASN A 126 -29.67 -4.05 -12.68
CA ASN A 126 -30.92 -4.10 -13.44
C ASN A 126 -31.63 -2.73 -13.52
N ILE A 127 -30.87 -1.70 -13.89
CA ILE A 127 -31.35 -0.33 -14.07
C ILE A 127 -30.89 0.23 -15.41
N SER A 128 -31.56 1.26 -15.93
CA SER A 128 -31.13 1.87 -17.19
C SER A 128 -29.78 2.57 -17.05
N LYS A 129 -28.96 2.50 -18.12
CA LYS A 129 -27.69 3.23 -18.20
C LYS A 129 -27.86 4.73 -17.95
N SER A 130 -28.93 5.34 -18.48
CA SER A 130 -29.23 6.75 -18.24
C SER A 130 -29.50 7.07 -16.76
N LYS A 131 -30.07 6.14 -16.00
CA LYS A 131 -30.25 6.30 -14.54
C LYS A 131 -28.89 6.27 -13.83
N VAL A 132 -28.00 5.36 -14.22
CA VAL A 132 -26.62 5.30 -13.71
C VAL A 132 -25.88 6.62 -13.96
N GLU A 133 -25.95 7.14 -15.19
CA GLU A 133 -25.29 8.38 -15.59
C GLU A 133 -25.83 9.60 -14.81
N ARG A 134 -27.16 9.74 -14.69
CA ARG A 134 -27.78 10.82 -13.91
C ARG A 134 -27.36 10.79 -12.45
N THR A 135 -27.37 9.60 -11.85
CA THR A 135 -26.94 9.41 -10.46
C THR A 135 -25.46 9.79 -10.30
N MET A 136 -24.58 9.36 -11.21
CA MET A 136 -23.17 9.74 -11.15
C MET A 136 -22.91 11.22 -11.39
N ALA A 137 -23.68 11.87 -12.28
CA ALA A 137 -23.58 13.31 -12.51
C ALA A 137 -23.95 14.11 -11.25
N LYS A 138 -25.03 13.72 -10.56
CA LYS A 138 -25.46 14.31 -9.29
C LYS A 138 -24.35 14.20 -8.23
N ILE A 139 -23.78 13.00 -8.07
CA ILE A 139 -22.70 12.73 -7.10
C ILE A 139 -21.42 13.50 -7.45
N LYS A 140 -21.06 13.60 -8.74
CA LYS A 140 -19.91 14.39 -9.18
C LYS A 140 -20.07 15.87 -8.88
N LYS A 141 -21.29 16.42 -9.01
CA LYS A 141 -21.61 17.80 -8.64
C LYS A 141 -21.43 18.02 -7.13
N GLU A 142 -21.94 17.11 -6.30
CA GLU A 142 -21.78 17.16 -4.84
C GLU A 142 -20.31 17.09 -4.41
N ARG A 143 -19.47 16.31 -5.09
CA ARG A 143 -18.01 16.26 -4.84
C ARG A 143 -17.33 17.60 -5.09
N LYS A 144 -17.64 18.25 -6.22
CA LYS A 144 -17.04 19.55 -6.59
C LYS A 144 -17.39 20.68 -5.62
N LEU A 145 -18.61 20.65 -5.07
CA LEU A 145 -19.08 21.63 -4.08
C LEU A 145 -18.35 21.53 -2.73
N LYS A 146 -17.74 20.39 -2.41
CA LYS A 146 -17.03 20.16 -1.14
C LYS A 146 -15.53 20.43 -1.19
N ASN A 147 -14.94 20.43 -2.39
CA ASN A 147 -13.51 20.71 -2.58
C ASN A 147 -13.25 22.21 -2.86
N LYS A 148 -14.25 23.06 -2.59
CA LYS A 148 -14.24 24.50 -2.78
C LYS A 148 -14.50 25.16 -1.43
#